data_AF-A0A7C4D015-F1
#
_entry.id   AF-A0A7C4D015-F1
#
_cell.length_a   1.000
_cell.length_b   1.000
_cell.length_c   1.000
_cell.angle_alpha   90.00
_cell.angle_beta   90.00
_cell.angle_gamma   90.00
#
_symmetry.space_group_name_H-M   'P 1'
#
loop_
_entity.id
_entity.type
_entity.pdbx_description
1 polymer ?
#
loop_
_entity_poly.entity_id
_entity_poly.type
_entity_poly.pdbx_seq_one_letter_code
_entity_poly.pdbx_strand_id
1 'polypeptide(L)'
;MYVLGGIMNIKRKRVAVIVNAWSRIVKENISTREQAVEILKKSYEEMGIEPIRGSSTSPDLYDKDMASLYIIGKFGLAINEELAKEAIENIFSIEVMLEKVVDIVKNVESYDQLCKEYPGICKILDDKLVARLLRYIFTMYYFGFIDRSSFFELLRKTYVVLRPLEETIKRFTRFVIAYEVGKKISENEIKNKTSLNMVKNMIALDIGIPHTLPSTRYVIDVAKHFFEIPQDLINSLKGENK
;
A
#
# COMPACT_ATOMS: atom_id res chain seq x y z
N MET A 1 28.65 -13.72 -16.42
CA MET A 1 27.57 -13.60 -17.42
C MET A 1 26.45 -14.52 -16.97
N TYR A 2 25.53 -14.03 -16.15
CA TYR A 2 24.41 -14.83 -15.63
C TYR A 2 23.18 -14.55 -16.49
N VAL A 3 22.62 -15.64 -17.01
CA VAL A 3 21.37 -15.68 -17.77
C VAL A 3 20.23 -15.27 -16.82
N LEU A 4 19.77 -14.02 -16.89
CA LEU A 4 18.54 -13.56 -16.24
C LEU A 4 17.35 -13.85 -17.17
N GLY A 5 17.07 -15.14 -17.36
CA GLY A 5 15.82 -15.61 -17.96
C GLY A 5 14.85 -15.99 -16.85
N GLY A 6 13.71 -15.29 -16.77
CA GLY A 6 12.50 -15.78 -16.11
C GLY A 6 12.34 -15.42 -14.63
N ILE A 7 11.71 -14.27 -14.37
CA ILE A 7 10.62 -14.01 -13.40
C ILE A 7 10.52 -12.48 -13.31
N MET A 8 9.48 -11.92 -13.94
CA MET A 8 9.18 -10.51 -13.79
C MET A 8 8.60 -10.30 -12.39
N ASN A 9 9.34 -9.59 -11.53
CA ASN A 9 8.94 -9.19 -10.18
C ASN A 9 7.48 -8.69 -10.17
N ILE A 10 6.64 -9.20 -9.25
CA ILE A 10 5.22 -8.84 -9.09
C ILE A 10 4.99 -7.33 -9.13
N LYS A 11 5.89 -6.53 -8.54
CA LYS A 11 5.85 -5.07 -8.57
C LYS A 11 5.92 -4.52 -10.01
N ARG A 12 6.88 -4.97 -10.83
CA ARG A 12 7.02 -4.53 -12.24
C ARG A 12 5.80 -4.90 -13.06
N LYS A 13 5.31 -6.10 -12.81
CA LYS A 13 4.07 -6.66 -13.34
C LYS A 13 2.85 -5.76 -13.05
N ARG A 14 2.68 -5.31 -11.80
CA ARG A 14 1.66 -4.34 -11.41
C ARG A 14 1.84 -2.99 -12.10
N VAL A 15 3.08 -2.46 -12.18
CA VAL A 15 3.33 -1.22 -12.92
C VAL A 15 2.89 -1.33 -14.38
N ALA A 16 3.20 -2.45 -15.06
CA ALA A 16 2.77 -2.68 -16.43
C ALA A 16 1.24 -2.70 -16.59
N VAL A 17 0.51 -3.33 -15.66
CA VAL A 17 -0.96 -3.28 -15.62
C VAL A 17 -1.45 -1.84 -15.53
N ILE A 18 -0.88 -1.05 -14.62
CA ILE A 18 -1.31 0.33 -14.38
C ILE A 18 -1.03 1.24 -15.59
N VAL A 19 0.12 1.08 -16.25
CA VAL A 19 0.45 1.82 -17.47
C VAL A 19 -0.49 1.43 -18.62
N ASN A 20 -0.86 0.15 -18.74
CA ASN A 20 -1.84 -0.29 -19.73
C ASN A 20 -3.23 0.32 -19.46
N ALA A 21 -3.68 0.30 -18.19
CA ALA A 21 -4.92 0.91 -17.77
C ALA A 21 -4.95 2.42 -18.12
N TRP A 22 -3.86 3.14 -17.87
CA TRP A 22 -3.73 4.54 -18.28
C TRP A 22 -3.85 4.75 -19.78
N SER A 23 -3.18 3.91 -20.58
CA SER A 23 -3.26 3.97 -22.04
C SER A 23 -4.70 3.84 -22.54
N ARG A 24 -5.51 2.98 -21.91
CA ARG A 24 -6.93 2.81 -22.21
C ARG A 24 -7.78 4.00 -21.75
N ILE A 25 -7.56 4.48 -20.53
CA ILE A 25 -8.27 5.65 -19.97
C ILE A 25 -8.13 6.86 -20.88
N VAL A 26 -6.90 7.15 -21.35
CA VAL A 26 -6.63 8.26 -22.27
C VAL A 26 -7.27 8.02 -23.63
N LYS A 27 -7.08 6.83 -24.22
CA LYS A 27 -7.62 6.50 -25.56
C LYS A 27 -9.14 6.54 -25.62
N GLU A 28 -9.80 6.09 -24.56
CA GLU A 28 -11.27 6.01 -24.47
C GLU A 28 -11.91 7.30 -23.91
N ASN A 29 -11.10 8.32 -23.59
CA ASN A 29 -11.54 9.58 -22.96
C ASN A 29 -12.42 9.34 -21.72
N ILE A 30 -12.01 8.42 -20.86
CA ILE A 30 -12.73 8.13 -19.62
C ILE A 30 -12.72 9.36 -18.71
N SER A 31 -13.88 9.69 -18.15
CA SER A 31 -14.06 10.87 -17.31
C SER A 31 -14.72 10.58 -15.97
N THR A 32 -15.10 9.32 -15.68
CA THR A 32 -15.71 8.92 -14.41
C THR A 32 -14.91 7.86 -13.68
N ARG A 33 -15.04 7.84 -12.35
CA ARG A 33 -14.36 6.87 -11.50
C ARG A 33 -14.79 5.45 -11.81
N GLU A 34 -16.09 5.21 -12.00
CA GLU A 34 -16.65 3.87 -12.22
C GLU A 34 -16.07 3.24 -13.48
N GLN A 35 -15.96 4.03 -14.55
CA GLN A 35 -15.33 3.60 -15.80
C GLN A 35 -13.84 3.29 -15.62
N ALA A 36 -13.11 4.16 -14.90
CA ALA A 36 -11.69 3.94 -14.63
C ALA A 36 -11.44 2.69 -13.78
N VAL A 37 -12.30 2.42 -12.79
CA VAL A 37 -12.26 1.19 -11.98
C VAL A 37 -12.48 -0.05 -12.85
N GLU A 38 -13.42 0.01 -13.80
CA GLU A 38 -13.67 -1.11 -14.70
C GLU A 38 -12.50 -1.36 -15.66
N ILE A 39 -11.87 -0.31 -16.19
CA ILE A 39 -10.63 -0.45 -16.99
C ILE A 39 -9.51 -1.06 -16.15
N LEU A 40 -9.33 -0.57 -14.93
CA LEU A 40 -8.30 -1.07 -14.02
C LEU A 40 -8.51 -2.56 -13.73
N LYS A 41 -9.75 -2.96 -13.45
CA LYS A 41 -10.15 -4.36 -13.24
C LYS A 41 -9.81 -5.24 -14.44
N LYS A 42 -10.27 -4.86 -15.64
CA LYS A 42 -9.97 -5.60 -16.88
C LYS A 42 -8.48 -5.75 -17.12
N SER A 43 -7.71 -4.68 -16.86
CA SER A 43 -6.25 -4.69 -17.05
C SER A 43 -5.55 -5.67 -16.11
N TYR A 44 -6.01 -5.78 -14.87
CA TYR A 44 -5.50 -6.77 -13.91
C TYR A 44 -5.87 -8.21 -14.31
N GLU A 45 -7.12 -8.43 -14.72
CA GLU A 45 -7.64 -9.74 -15.13
C GLU A 45 -6.91 -10.26 -16.38
N GLU A 46 -6.71 -9.42 -17.40
CA GLU A 46 -6.00 -9.77 -18.63
C GLU A 46 -4.54 -10.18 -18.40
N MET A 47 -3.87 -9.58 -17.40
CA MET A 47 -2.48 -9.88 -17.08
C MET A 47 -2.33 -10.99 -16.01
N GLY A 48 -3.44 -11.49 -15.46
CA GLY A 48 -3.44 -12.53 -14.43
C GLY A 48 -2.78 -12.09 -13.12
N ILE A 49 -2.96 -10.82 -12.73
CA ILE A 49 -2.32 -10.22 -11.55
C ILE A 49 -3.37 -9.62 -10.64
N GLU A 50 -3.16 -9.73 -9.33
CA GLU A 50 -4.02 -9.09 -8.36
C GLU A 50 -3.48 -7.69 -7.94
N PRO A 51 -4.40 -6.74 -7.67
CA PRO A 51 -4.10 -5.50 -6.97
C PRO A 51 -3.37 -5.70 -5.64
N ILE A 52 -2.83 -4.61 -5.07
CA ILE A 52 -2.24 -4.64 -3.72
C ILE A 52 -3.32 -5.07 -2.73
N ARG A 53 -3.06 -6.04 -1.85
CA ARG A 53 -4.00 -6.37 -0.77
C ARG A 53 -3.32 -6.95 0.45
N GLY A 54 -4.03 -6.89 1.58
CA GLY A 54 -3.69 -7.66 2.76
C GLY A 54 -4.15 -9.12 2.62
N SER A 55 -4.37 -9.79 3.75
CA SER A 55 -4.72 -11.21 3.76
C SER A 55 -6.13 -11.55 3.25
N SER A 56 -7.03 -10.58 3.09
CA SER A 56 -8.42 -10.79 2.64
C SER A 56 -8.73 -10.09 1.32
N THR A 57 -9.57 -10.73 0.51
CA THR A 57 -10.15 -10.15 -0.71
C THR A 57 -11.39 -9.34 -0.32
N SER A 58 -11.45 -8.09 -0.77
CA SER A 58 -12.58 -7.18 -0.51
C SER A 58 -13.36 -6.94 -1.81
N PRO A 59 -14.69 -6.75 -1.77
CA PRO A 59 -15.49 -6.49 -2.98
C PRO A 59 -15.06 -5.21 -3.72
N ASP A 60 -14.56 -4.22 -2.98
CA ASP A 60 -14.05 -2.93 -3.47
C ASP A 60 -12.53 -2.94 -3.70
N LEU A 61 -11.92 -4.10 -3.98
CA LEU A 61 -10.46 -4.24 -4.13
C LEU A 61 -9.90 -3.31 -5.21
N TYR A 62 -10.55 -3.24 -6.37
CA TYR A 62 -10.10 -2.40 -7.50
C TYR A 62 -10.30 -0.91 -7.23
N ASP A 63 -11.42 -0.52 -6.61
CA ASP A 63 -11.63 0.86 -6.14
C ASP A 63 -10.55 1.29 -5.14
N LYS A 64 -10.18 0.40 -4.21
CA LYS A 64 -9.07 0.63 -3.27
C LYS A 64 -7.70 0.72 -3.96
N ASP A 65 -7.56 0.17 -5.17
CA ASP A 65 -6.31 0.21 -5.93
C ASP A 65 -6.26 1.35 -6.97
N MET A 66 -7.31 2.18 -7.05
CA MET A 66 -7.26 3.47 -7.74
C MET A 66 -6.13 4.36 -7.20
N ALA A 67 -5.72 4.18 -5.94
CA ALA A 67 -4.51 4.80 -5.41
C ALA A 67 -3.25 4.45 -6.21
N SER A 68 -3.09 3.20 -6.64
CA SER A 68 -1.96 2.76 -7.48
C SER A 68 -2.02 3.41 -8.87
N LEU A 69 -3.20 3.48 -9.45
CA LEU A 69 -3.45 4.15 -10.73
C LEU A 69 -3.10 5.65 -10.65
N TYR A 70 -3.63 6.35 -9.65
CA TYR A 70 -3.36 7.77 -9.41
C TYR A 70 -1.87 8.05 -9.19
N ILE A 71 -1.23 7.29 -8.30
CA ILE A 71 0.17 7.50 -7.91
C ILE A 71 1.11 7.29 -9.10
N ILE A 72 0.96 6.18 -9.84
CA ILE A 72 1.80 5.92 -11.02
C ILE A 72 1.50 6.92 -12.13
N GLY A 73 0.23 7.29 -12.32
CA GLY A 73 -0.15 8.31 -13.29
C GLY A 73 0.55 9.64 -12.99
N LYS A 74 0.30 10.19 -11.81
CA LYS A 74 0.80 11.51 -11.41
C LYS A 74 2.32 11.54 -11.28
N PHE A 75 2.91 10.64 -10.50
CA PHE A 75 4.34 10.70 -10.16
C PHE A 75 5.24 9.92 -11.13
N GLY A 76 4.68 8.95 -11.86
CA GLY A 76 5.44 8.12 -12.81
C GLY A 76 5.29 8.53 -14.27
N LEU A 77 4.11 9.01 -14.66
CA LEU A 77 3.78 9.34 -16.06
C LEU A 77 3.54 10.85 -16.29
N ALA A 78 3.56 11.68 -15.24
CA ALA A 78 3.29 13.12 -15.30
C ALA A 78 1.95 13.48 -16.00
N ILE A 79 0.95 12.59 -15.94
CA ILE A 79 -0.34 12.79 -16.63
C ILE A 79 -1.12 14.03 -16.16
N ASN A 80 -0.77 14.58 -15.00
CA ASN A 80 -1.35 15.80 -14.47
C ASN A 80 -0.99 17.03 -15.30
N GLU A 81 0.00 16.91 -16.17
CA GLU A 81 0.36 17.90 -17.17
C GLU A 81 -0.39 17.69 -18.50
N GLU A 82 -0.83 16.46 -18.78
CA GLU A 82 -1.46 16.06 -20.05
C GLU A 82 -2.99 16.04 -20.01
N LEU A 83 -3.59 15.71 -18.86
CA LEU A 83 -5.05 15.63 -18.69
C LEU A 83 -5.63 16.93 -18.14
N ALA A 84 -6.84 17.26 -18.60
CA ALA A 84 -7.62 18.33 -18.01
C ALA A 84 -7.83 18.07 -16.51
N LYS A 85 -7.57 19.10 -15.69
CA LYS A 85 -7.69 19.05 -14.23
C LYS A 85 -9.05 18.47 -13.77
N GLU A 86 -10.11 18.81 -14.48
CA GLU A 86 -11.47 18.32 -14.23
C GLU A 86 -11.61 16.80 -14.38
N ALA A 87 -10.93 16.19 -15.36
CA ALA A 87 -10.94 14.73 -15.55
C ALA A 87 -10.23 14.01 -14.39
N ILE A 88 -9.12 14.59 -13.91
CA ILE A 88 -8.40 14.06 -12.74
C ILE A 88 -9.26 14.18 -11.48
N GLU A 89 -9.91 15.32 -11.27
CA GLU A 89 -10.77 15.52 -10.10
C GLU A 89 -12.00 14.60 -10.12
N ASN A 90 -12.61 14.37 -11.28
CA ASN A 90 -13.76 13.47 -11.40
C ASN A 90 -13.41 12.00 -11.14
N ILE A 91 -12.25 11.52 -11.62
CA ILE A 91 -11.84 10.12 -11.46
C ILE A 91 -11.22 9.89 -10.07
N PHE A 92 -10.41 10.84 -9.59
CA PHE A 92 -9.51 10.68 -8.45
C PHE A 92 -9.80 11.63 -7.28
N SER A 93 -11.03 12.14 -7.15
CA SER A 93 -11.44 13.01 -6.04
C SER A 93 -11.01 12.49 -4.66
N ILE A 94 -11.10 11.17 -4.45
CA ILE A 94 -10.68 10.51 -3.21
C ILE A 94 -9.17 10.58 -3.06
N GLU A 95 -8.40 10.17 -4.07
CA GLU A 95 -6.93 10.14 -4.00
C GLU A 95 -6.34 11.55 -3.87
N VAL A 96 -6.92 12.54 -4.56
CA VAL A 96 -6.57 13.97 -4.40
C VAL A 96 -6.84 14.45 -2.97
N MET A 97 -7.95 14.02 -2.36
CA MET A 97 -8.23 14.33 -0.95
C MET A 97 -7.25 13.61 -0.01
N LEU A 98 -6.93 12.34 -0.25
CA LEU A 98 -5.95 11.60 0.55
C LEU A 98 -4.57 12.26 0.51
N GLU A 99 -4.14 12.72 -0.66
CA GLU A 99 -2.88 13.47 -0.81
C GLU A 99 -2.89 14.75 0.04
N LYS A 100 -3.97 15.52 0.00
CA LYS A 100 -4.13 16.69 0.87
C LYS A 100 -4.08 16.32 2.35
N VAL A 101 -4.72 15.23 2.75
CA VAL A 101 -4.68 14.75 4.14
C VAL A 101 -3.27 14.32 4.55
N VAL A 102 -2.51 13.67 3.66
CA VAL A 102 -1.09 13.36 3.91
C VAL A 102 -0.31 14.63 4.21
N ASP A 103 -0.46 15.67 3.39
CA ASP A 103 0.27 16.91 3.59
C ASP A 103 -0.17 17.66 4.84
N ILE A 104 -1.46 17.64 5.17
CA ILE A 104 -1.95 18.19 6.45
C ILE A 104 -1.32 17.44 7.63
N VAL A 105 -1.36 16.10 7.65
CA VAL A 105 -0.83 15.27 8.75
C VAL A 105 0.67 15.51 8.97
N LYS A 106 1.45 15.80 7.91
CA LYS A 106 2.86 16.17 8.06
C LYS A 106 3.06 17.47 8.83
N ASN A 107 2.14 18.43 8.69
CA ASN A 107 2.30 19.80 9.18
C ASN A 107 1.61 20.08 10.52
N VAL A 108 0.76 19.17 11.01
CA VAL A 108 0.11 19.29 12.33
C VAL A 108 0.74 18.35 13.35
N GLU A 109 0.68 18.69 14.63
CA GLU A 109 1.30 17.88 15.71
C GLU A 109 0.29 17.02 16.49
N SER A 110 -1.00 17.33 16.42
CA SER A 110 -2.02 16.64 17.21
C SER A 110 -3.39 16.61 16.53
N TYR A 111 -4.27 15.73 17.02
CA TYR A 111 -5.66 15.65 16.59
C TYR A 111 -6.42 16.97 16.83
N ASP A 112 -6.17 17.63 17.96
CA ASP A 112 -6.83 18.90 18.29
C ASP A 112 -6.42 20.02 17.33
N GLN A 113 -5.13 20.09 16.98
CA GLN A 113 -4.63 21.04 15.99
C GLN A 113 -5.25 20.77 14.61
N LEU A 114 -5.29 19.50 14.18
CA LEU A 114 -5.94 19.06 12.95
C LEU A 114 -7.39 19.55 12.89
N CYS A 115 -8.17 19.30 13.95
CA CYS A 115 -9.58 19.67 13.99
C CYS A 115 -9.83 21.17 14.07
N LYS A 116 -8.91 21.93 14.68
CA LYS A 116 -8.96 23.39 14.74
C LYS A 116 -8.66 24.04 13.39
N GLU A 117 -7.60 23.59 12.71
CA GLU A 117 -7.12 24.20 11.47
C GLU A 117 -7.86 23.66 10.23
N TYR A 118 -8.28 22.39 10.26
CA TYR A 118 -8.92 21.70 9.14
C TYR A 118 -10.24 21.03 9.58
N PRO A 119 -11.24 21.79 10.07
CA PRO A 119 -12.48 21.24 10.62
C PRO A 119 -13.27 20.40 9.60
N GLY A 120 -13.17 20.71 8.30
CA GLY A 120 -13.80 19.91 7.24
C GLY A 120 -13.21 18.51 7.12
N ILE A 121 -11.89 18.37 7.24
CA ILE A 121 -11.20 17.07 7.24
C ILE A 121 -11.54 16.31 8.52
N CYS A 122 -11.45 16.97 9.67
CA CYS A 122 -11.75 16.33 10.96
C CYS A 122 -13.15 15.72 11.01
N LYS A 123 -14.16 16.37 10.42
CA LYS A 123 -15.55 15.86 10.39
C LYS A 123 -15.74 14.57 9.57
N ILE A 124 -14.91 14.33 8.58
CA ILE A 124 -15.04 13.17 7.68
C ILE A 124 -14.09 12.03 8.02
N LEU A 125 -13.21 12.23 9.01
CA LEU A 125 -12.26 11.21 9.44
C LEU A 125 -12.99 10.07 10.14
N ASP A 126 -12.86 8.88 9.56
CA ASP A 126 -13.31 7.62 10.11
C ASP A 126 -12.28 6.51 9.84
N ASP A 127 -12.54 5.32 10.36
CA ASP A 127 -11.68 4.15 10.15
C ASP A 127 -11.48 3.82 8.65
N LYS A 128 -12.51 4.03 7.82
CA LYS A 128 -12.47 3.71 6.39
C LYS A 128 -11.54 4.66 5.65
N LEU A 129 -11.63 5.95 5.93
CA LEU A 129 -10.80 6.99 5.33
C LEU A 129 -9.34 6.85 5.79
N VAL A 130 -9.10 6.59 7.07
CA VAL A 130 -7.75 6.32 7.58
C VAL A 130 -7.15 5.06 6.97
N ALA A 131 -7.93 3.99 6.80
CA ALA A 131 -7.45 2.80 6.09
C ALA A 131 -7.04 3.11 4.63
N ARG A 132 -7.80 3.97 3.93
CA ARG A 132 -7.46 4.43 2.57
C ARG A 132 -6.21 5.32 2.56
N LEU A 133 -6.08 6.23 3.53
CA LEU A 133 -4.89 7.09 3.71
C LEU A 133 -3.63 6.26 3.90
N LEU A 134 -3.66 5.31 4.84
CA LEU A 134 -2.52 4.43 5.12
C LEU A 134 -2.14 3.59 3.91
N ARG A 135 -3.15 3.10 3.17
CA ARG A 135 -2.93 2.39 1.91
C ARG A 135 -2.30 3.28 0.85
N TYR A 136 -2.76 4.52 0.68
CA TYR A 136 -2.16 5.50 -0.23
C TYR A 136 -0.67 5.73 0.10
N ILE A 137 -0.37 5.97 1.37
CA ILE A 137 1.01 6.15 1.85
C ILE A 137 1.86 4.90 1.59
N PHE A 138 1.34 3.71 1.89
CA PHE A 138 2.02 2.46 1.60
C PHE A 138 2.24 2.25 0.10
N THR A 139 1.29 2.64 -0.75
CA THR A 139 1.43 2.54 -2.21
C THR A 139 2.56 3.43 -2.74
N MET A 140 2.72 4.65 -2.19
CA MET A 140 3.88 5.51 -2.49
C MET A 140 5.19 4.80 -2.15
N TYR A 141 5.28 4.21 -0.95
CA TYR A 141 6.45 3.44 -0.52
C TYR A 141 6.69 2.20 -1.39
N TYR A 142 5.63 1.42 -1.63
CA TYR A 142 5.67 0.18 -2.40
C TYR A 142 6.21 0.42 -3.80
N PHE A 143 5.78 1.49 -4.48
CA PHE A 143 6.28 1.83 -5.80
C PHE A 143 7.63 2.56 -5.79
N GLY A 144 8.06 3.08 -4.64
CA GLY A 144 9.40 3.67 -4.46
C GLY A 144 9.44 5.18 -4.65
N PHE A 145 8.29 5.85 -4.53
CA PHE A 145 8.19 7.31 -4.56
C PHE A 145 8.60 7.96 -3.23
N ILE A 146 8.58 7.18 -2.14
CA ILE A 146 9.16 7.55 -0.84
C ILE A 146 10.01 6.40 -0.32
N ASP A 147 11.05 6.72 0.45
CA ASP A 147 11.88 5.70 1.08
C ASP A 147 11.26 5.15 2.38
N ARG A 148 11.90 4.11 2.94
CA ARG A 148 11.43 3.43 4.16
C ARG A 148 11.42 4.35 5.38
N SER A 149 12.40 5.23 5.51
CA SER A 149 12.50 6.16 6.63
C SER A 149 11.34 7.15 6.59
N SER A 150 11.12 7.80 5.44
CA SER A 150 9.99 8.71 5.24
C SER A 150 8.64 8.01 5.44
N PHE A 151 8.51 6.77 4.97
CA PHE A 151 7.29 5.99 5.18
C PHE A 151 7.01 5.73 6.67
N PHE A 152 8.02 5.27 7.42
CA PHE A 152 7.87 4.98 8.84
C PHE A 152 7.62 6.24 9.66
N GLU A 153 8.28 7.34 9.31
CA GLU A 153 8.03 8.65 9.90
C GLU A 153 6.56 9.07 9.70
N LEU A 154 6.06 8.99 8.47
CA LEU A 154 4.68 9.35 8.17
C LEU A 154 3.67 8.42 8.86
N LEU A 155 3.97 7.13 8.97
CA LEU A 155 3.14 6.17 9.71
C LEU A 155 3.07 6.51 11.20
N ARG A 156 4.21 6.86 11.83
CA ARG A 156 4.27 7.33 13.23
C ARG A 156 3.52 8.65 13.41
N LYS A 157 3.74 9.61 12.50
CA LYS A 157 3.05 10.90 12.52
C LYS A 157 1.54 10.72 12.44
N THR A 158 1.09 9.84 11.55
CA THR A 158 -0.33 9.48 11.43
C THR A 158 -0.86 8.87 12.73
N TYR A 159 -0.09 7.97 13.39
CA TYR A 159 -0.46 7.40 14.69
C TYR A 159 -0.63 8.45 15.80
N VAL A 160 0.25 9.46 15.85
CA VAL A 160 0.20 10.54 16.84
C VAL A 160 -0.97 11.49 16.55
N VAL A 161 -1.06 11.98 15.31
CA VAL A 161 -2.06 12.99 14.90
C VAL A 161 -3.46 12.40 14.89
N LEU A 162 -3.64 11.16 14.44
CA LEU A 162 -4.95 10.50 14.34
C LEU A 162 -5.18 9.48 15.47
N ARG A 163 -4.69 9.80 16.68
CA ARG A 163 -4.79 8.94 17.87
C ARG A 163 -6.20 8.38 18.15
N PRO A 164 -7.32 9.11 17.95
CA PRO A 164 -8.66 8.53 18.12
C PRO A 164 -8.96 7.33 17.21
N LEU A 165 -8.24 7.17 16.10
CA LEU A 165 -8.39 6.09 15.11
C LEU A 165 -7.23 5.08 15.19
N GLU A 166 -6.57 4.99 16.35
CA GLU A 166 -5.35 4.23 16.52
C GLU A 166 -5.48 2.73 16.20
N GLU A 167 -6.64 2.13 16.43
CA GLU A 167 -6.83 0.69 16.18
C GLU A 167 -6.73 0.36 14.69
N THR A 168 -7.23 1.24 13.81
CA THR A 168 -7.04 1.08 12.36
C THR A 168 -5.57 1.20 11.97
N ILE A 169 -4.85 2.14 12.59
CA ILE A 169 -3.42 2.36 12.33
C ILE A 169 -2.59 1.19 12.83
N LYS A 170 -2.89 0.63 14.01
CA LYS A 170 -2.24 -0.58 14.56
C LYS A 170 -2.50 -1.80 13.68
N ARG A 171 -3.73 -2.00 13.20
CA ARG A 171 -4.06 -3.07 12.26
C ARG A 171 -3.28 -2.94 10.96
N PHE A 172 -3.20 -1.74 10.39
CA PHE A 172 -2.41 -1.50 9.19
C PHE A 172 -0.90 -1.69 9.44
N THR A 173 -0.41 -1.30 10.62
CA THR A 173 1.00 -1.48 10.99
C THR A 173 1.38 -2.96 11.07
N ARG A 174 0.46 -3.84 11.52
CA ARG A 174 0.67 -5.31 11.43
C ARG A 174 0.87 -5.77 9.98
N PHE A 175 0.09 -5.21 9.04
CA PHE A 175 0.25 -5.47 7.61
C PHE A 175 1.61 -4.99 7.11
N VAL A 176 2.06 -3.80 7.51
CA VAL A 176 3.37 -3.25 7.14
C VAL A 176 4.52 -4.13 7.66
N ILE A 177 4.47 -4.53 8.93
CA ILE A 177 5.46 -5.45 9.51
C ILE A 177 5.46 -6.77 8.73
N ALA A 178 4.28 -7.32 8.41
CA ALA A 178 4.16 -8.54 7.62
C ALA A 178 4.77 -8.41 6.23
N TYR A 179 4.55 -7.29 5.55
CA TYR A 179 5.16 -6.98 4.25
C TYR A 179 6.69 -6.90 4.34
N GLU A 180 7.23 -6.14 5.30
CA GLU A 180 8.68 -5.95 5.47
C GLU A 180 9.40 -7.25 5.83
N VAL A 181 8.79 -8.06 6.71
CA VAL A 181 9.30 -9.41 7.02
C VAL A 181 9.23 -10.30 5.78
N GLY A 182 8.13 -10.24 5.02
CA GLY A 182 7.96 -10.96 3.75
C GLY A 182 9.06 -10.65 2.74
N LYS A 183 9.44 -9.37 2.62
CA LYS A 183 10.56 -8.93 1.79
C LYS A 183 11.86 -9.62 2.21
N LYS A 184 12.17 -9.60 3.52
CA LYS A 184 13.36 -10.25 4.09
C LYS A 184 13.37 -11.77 3.92
N ILE A 185 12.19 -12.42 3.97
CA ILE A 185 12.04 -13.84 3.63
C ILE A 185 12.40 -14.07 2.16
N SER A 186 11.87 -13.26 1.24
CA SER A 186 12.14 -13.41 -0.19
C SER A 186 13.60 -13.13 -0.57
N GLU A 187 14.28 -12.31 0.21
CA GLU A 187 15.72 -12.00 0.09
C GLU A 187 16.62 -13.09 0.74
N ASN A 188 16.02 -14.18 1.26
CA ASN A 188 16.71 -15.29 1.94
C ASN A 188 17.49 -14.88 3.20
N GLU A 189 17.10 -13.76 3.83
CA GLU A 189 17.68 -13.26 5.09
C GLU A 189 17.08 -13.95 6.32
N ILE A 190 15.91 -14.58 6.17
CA ILE A 190 15.19 -15.27 7.25
C ILE A 190 15.09 -16.75 6.90
N LYS A 191 15.73 -17.60 7.71
CA LYS A 191 15.86 -19.05 7.44
C LYS A 191 15.15 -19.95 8.45
N ASN A 192 14.76 -19.40 9.59
CA ASN A 192 14.13 -20.16 10.67
C ASN A 192 13.21 -19.27 11.53
N LYS A 193 12.38 -19.92 12.35
CA LYS A 193 11.41 -19.26 13.23
C LYS A 193 12.03 -18.25 14.21
N THR A 194 13.24 -18.53 14.72
CA THR A 194 13.95 -17.63 15.64
C THR A 194 14.31 -16.32 14.93
N SER A 195 14.96 -16.40 13.77
CA SER A 195 15.30 -15.22 12.95
C SER A 195 14.05 -14.43 12.54
N LEU A 196 12.95 -15.12 12.20
CA LEU A 196 11.68 -14.48 11.87
C LEU A 196 11.14 -13.65 13.04
N ASN A 197 11.17 -14.20 14.26
CA ASN A 197 10.72 -13.48 15.46
C ASN A 197 11.63 -12.30 15.79
N MET A 198 12.94 -12.43 15.62
CA MET A 198 13.88 -11.32 15.83
C MET A 198 13.62 -10.18 14.84
N VAL A 199 13.50 -10.48 13.54
CA VAL A 199 13.25 -9.46 12.50
C VAL A 199 11.90 -8.77 12.70
N LYS A 200 10.84 -9.52 13.06
CA LYS A 200 9.54 -8.93 13.41
C LYS A 200 9.65 -7.90 14.52
N ASN A 201 10.35 -8.24 15.61
CA ASN A 201 10.52 -7.35 16.75
C ASN A 201 11.36 -6.12 16.37
N MET A 202 12.45 -6.30 15.61
CA MET A 202 13.28 -5.20 15.12
C MET A 202 12.46 -4.23 14.26
N ILE A 203 11.68 -4.72 13.29
CA ILE A 203 10.84 -3.85 12.45
C ILE A 203 9.75 -3.16 13.27
N ALA A 204 9.14 -3.84 14.24
CA ALA A 204 8.15 -3.22 15.12
C ALA A 204 8.76 -2.11 15.99
N LEU A 205 9.98 -2.30 16.49
CA LEU A 205 10.75 -1.28 17.21
C LEU A 205 11.12 -0.12 16.31
N ASP A 206 11.59 -0.40 15.09
CA ASP A 206 11.84 0.64 14.08
C ASP A 206 10.57 1.47 13.90
N ILE A 207 9.42 0.87 13.60
CA ILE A 207 8.16 1.59 13.36
C ILE A 207 7.70 2.34 14.62
N GLY A 208 7.95 1.84 15.83
CA GLY A 208 7.66 2.59 17.07
C GLY A 208 6.18 2.76 17.40
N ILE A 209 5.29 1.89 16.87
CA ILE A 209 3.86 1.86 17.22
C ILE A 209 3.58 0.59 18.05
N PRO A 210 3.05 0.70 19.28
CA PRO A 210 2.91 -0.43 20.20
C PRO A 210 1.79 -1.41 19.80
N HIS A 211 1.91 -2.66 20.26
CA HIS A 211 0.90 -3.73 20.08
C HIS A 211 0.59 -4.11 18.62
N THR A 212 1.62 -4.07 17.77
CA THR A 212 1.52 -4.27 16.31
C THR A 212 2.20 -5.54 15.79
N LEU A 213 2.67 -6.45 16.66
CA LEU A 213 3.32 -7.67 16.21
C LEU A 213 2.33 -8.64 15.53
N PRO A 214 2.54 -9.00 14.25
CA PRO A 214 1.67 -9.96 13.56
C PRO A 214 1.98 -11.42 13.95
N SER A 215 1.05 -12.34 13.72
CA SER A 215 1.32 -13.78 13.81
C SER A 215 2.16 -14.26 12.61
N THR A 216 2.91 -15.35 12.77
CA THR A 216 3.70 -15.93 11.66
C THR A 216 2.82 -16.32 10.47
N ARG A 217 1.62 -16.86 10.73
CA ARG A 217 0.65 -17.17 9.69
C ARG A 217 0.27 -15.92 8.89
N TYR A 218 -0.05 -14.82 9.57
CA TYR A 218 -0.40 -13.57 8.92
C TYR A 218 0.76 -13.00 8.08
N VAL A 219 2.00 -13.10 8.58
CA VAL A 219 3.20 -12.72 7.81
C VAL A 219 3.27 -13.51 6.50
N ILE A 220 3.13 -14.83 6.56
CA ILE A 220 3.19 -15.69 5.37
C ILE A 220 2.06 -15.36 4.40
N ASP A 221 0.83 -15.19 4.90
CA ASP A 221 -0.34 -14.90 4.08
C ASP A 221 -0.18 -13.57 3.32
N VAL A 222 0.31 -12.52 3.99
CA VAL A 222 0.63 -11.25 3.33
C VAL A 222 1.78 -11.42 2.34
N ALA A 223 2.88 -12.05 2.74
CA ALA A 223 4.10 -12.11 1.93
C ALA A 223 3.89 -12.79 0.57
N LYS A 224 3.04 -13.82 0.51
CA LYS A 224 2.65 -14.50 -0.74
C LYS A 224 1.98 -13.59 -1.78
N HIS A 225 1.37 -12.47 -1.37
CA HIS A 225 0.75 -11.52 -2.29
C HIS A 225 1.74 -10.54 -2.94
N PHE A 226 2.97 -10.48 -2.43
CA PHE A 226 3.99 -9.52 -2.87
C PHE A 226 5.26 -10.17 -3.39
N PHE A 227 5.56 -11.39 -2.94
CA PHE A 227 6.82 -12.06 -3.20
C PHE A 227 6.61 -13.53 -3.55
N GLU A 228 7.50 -14.05 -4.38
CA GLU A 228 7.60 -15.49 -4.62
C GLU A 228 8.45 -16.09 -3.50
N ILE A 229 7.85 -16.98 -2.72
CA ILE A 229 8.49 -17.60 -1.55
C ILE A 229 8.44 -19.13 -1.73
N PRO A 230 9.58 -19.84 -1.67
CA PRO A 230 9.62 -21.29 -1.77
C PRO A 230 8.78 -21.97 -0.68
N GLN A 231 8.02 -23.01 -1.06
CA GLN A 231 7.12 -23.70 -0.13
C GLN A 231 7.86 -24.39 1.02
N ASP A 232 9.07 -24.90 0.78
CA ASP A 232 9.90 -25.52 1.82
C ASP A 232 10.30 -24.52 2.92
N LEU A 233 10.60 -23.27 2.52
CA LEU A 233 10.87 -22.19 3.47
C LEU A 233 9.62 -21.83 4.26
N ILE A 234 8.44 -21.84 3.63
CA ILE A 234 7.18 -21.60 4.34
C ILE A 234 6.94 -22.66 5.42
N ASN A 235 7.17 -23.93 5.09
CA ASN A 235 6.98 -25.05 6.02
C ASN A 235 7.94 -24.94 7.22
N SER A 236 9.21 -24.62 6.96
CA SER A 236 10.22 -24.44 8.01
C SER A 236 9.88 -23.28 8.95
N LEU A 237 9.34 -22.18 8.43
CA LEU A 237 8.93 -21.01 9.22
C LEU A 237 7.69 -21.27 10.07
N LYS A 238 6.77 -22.11 9.60
CA LYS A 238 5.61 -22.55 10.39
C LYS A 238 5.99 -23.54 11.50
N GLY A 239 7.15 -24.21 11.38
CA GLY A 239 7.52 -25.33 12.24
C GLY A 239 6.78 -26.61 11.87
N GLU A 240 6.25 -26.68 10.64
CA GLU A 240 5.65 -27.88 10.03
C GLU A 240 6.76 -28.65 9.29
N ASN A 241 7.79 -29.09 10.01
CA ASN A 241 8.73 -30.07 9.44
C ASN A 241 8.12 -31.47 9.65
N LYS A 242 7.95 -32.22 8.56
CA LYS A 242 7.75 -33.67 8.61
C LYS A 242 8.96 -34.34 9.27
#